data_AF-A0A4Q7KL45-F1
#
_entry.id   AF-A0A4Q7KL45-F1
#
_cell.length_a   1.000
_cell.length_b   1.000
_cell.length_c   1.000
_cell.angle_alpha   90.00
_cell.angle_beta   90.00
_cell.angle_gamma   90.00
#
_symmetry.space_group_name_H-M   'P 1'
#
loop_
_entity.id
_entity.type
_entity.pdbx_description
1 polymer ?
#
loop_
_entity_poly.entity_id
_entity_poly.type
_entity_poly.pdbx_seq_one_letter_code
_entity_poly.pdbx_strand_id
1 'polypeptide(L)'
;MSLVSRASAVLPVAGTVIAAGALAGVAVFTVNEVGCSDSGTYVQHDGHVELVGGCVDPADLPAAPPNAQHPARPAGLPDGGPERYHAP
;
A
#
# COMPACT_ATOMS: atom_id res chain seq x y z
N MET A 1 7.10 37.76 -25.57
CA MET A 1 6.50 37.35 -24.28
C MET A 1 7.60 37.27 -23.24
N SER A 2 7.60 38.21 -22.30
CA SER A 2 8.71 38.45 -21.37
C SER A 2 9.01 37.21 -20.52
N LEU A 3 10.27 36.76 -20.51
CA LEU A 3 10.78 35.65 -19.68
C LEU A 3 10.43 35.85 -18.20
N VAL A 4 10.35 37.11 -17.77
CA VAL A 4 9.91 37.54 -16.45
C VAL A 4 8.51 37.03 -16.12
N SER A 5 7.56 37.09 -17.06
CA SER A 5 6.17 36.66 -16.83
C SER A 5 6.02 35.14 -16.77
N ARG A 6 6.93 34.38 -17.40
CA ARG A 6 6.98 32.91 -17.29
C ARG A 6 7.59 32.51 -15.94
N ALA A 7 8.62 33.20 -15.48
CA ALA A 7 9.21 32.97 -14.16
C ALA A 7 8.21 33.18 -13.01
N SER A 8 7.36 34.21 -13.11
CA SER A 8 6.29 34.48 -12.14
C SER A 8 5.26 33.36 -11.98
N ALA A 9 5.09 32.51 -13.01
CA ALA A 9 4.16 31.38 -12.99
C ALA A 9 4.81 30.06 -12.54
N VAL A 10 6.13 29.91 -12.72
CA VAL A 10 6.86 28.66 -12.41
C VAL A 10 7.31 28.60 -10.95
N LEU A 11 7.68 29.74 -10.36
CA LEU A 11 8.04 29.85 -8.95
C LEU A 11 6.99 29.29 -7.98
N PRO A 12 5.68 29.63 -8.10
CA PRO A 12 4.67 29.08 -7.21
C PRO A 12 4.47 27.57 -7.41
N VAL A 13 4.57 27.06 -8.64
CA VAL A 13 4.46 25.62 -8.93
C VAL A 13 5.62 24.84 -8.32
N ALA A 14 6.85 25.38 -8.39
CA ALA A 14 7.99 24.75 -7.73
C ALA A 14 7.79 24.70 -6.20
N GLY A 15 7.28 25.79 -5.61
CA GLY A 15 6.96 25.83 -4.18
C GLY A 15 5.94 24.78 -3.75
N THR A 16 4.86 24.58 -4.52
CA THR A 16 3.84 23.56 -4.19
C THR A 16 4.38 22.14 -4.35
N VAL A 17 5.19 21.86 -5.37
CA VAL A 17 5.82 20.55 -5.57
C VAL A 17 6.77 20.22 -4.41
N ILE A 18 7.58 21.18 -3.98
CA ILE A 18 8.48 21.01 -2.83
C ILE A 18 7.68 20.73 -1.55
N ALA A 19 6.63 21.51 -1.30
CA ALA A 19 5.78 21.32 -0.12
C ALA A 19 5.07 19.96 -0.14
N ALA A 20 4.51 19.56 -1.29
CA ALA A 20 3.87 18.26 -1.46
C ALA A 20 4.86 17.11 -1.26
N GLY A 21 6.06 17.22 -1.81
CA GLY A 21 7.12 16.24 -1.62
C GLY A 21 7.56 16.12 -0.16
N ALA A 22 7.69 17.24 0.55
CA ALA A 22 8.00 17.26 1.98
C ALA A 22 6.90 16.57 2.80
N LEU A 23 5.62 16.89 2.55
CA LEU A 23 4.48 16.26 3.23
C LEU A 23 4.41 14.75 2.95
N ALA A 24 4.62 14.33 1.71
CA ALA A 24 4.68 12.91 1.35
C ALA A 24 5.86 12.21 2.05
N GLY A 25 7.03 12.86 2.11
CA GLY A 25 8.19 12.35 2.83
C GLY A 25 7.93 12.16 4.33
N VAL A 26 7.29 13.14 4.97
CA VAL A 26 6.90 13.04 6.39
C VAL A 26 5.96 11.87 6.64
N ALA A 27 4.99 11.62 5.75
CA ALA A 27 4.08 10.49 5.88
C ALA A 27 4.82 9.15 5.82
N VAL A 28 5.71 8.98 4.83
CA VAL A 28 6.52 7.75 4.70
C VAL A 28 7.45 7.58 5.90
N PHE A 29 8.13 8.65 6.32
CA PHE A 29 9.02 8.63 7.46
C PHE A 29 8.29 8.22 8.75
N THR A 30 7.11 8.78 8.98
CA THR A 30 6.25 8.39 10.11
C THR A 30 5.94 6.90 10.06
N VAL A 31 5.40 6.39 8.94
CA VAL A 31 5.09 4.96 8.79
C VAL A 31 6.32 4.07 9.01
N ASN A 32 7.52 4.55 8.67
CA ASN A 32 8.75 3.78 8.85
C ASN A 32 9.31 3.85 10.28
N GLU A 33 9.04 4.93 11.02
CA GLU A 33 9.48 5.12 12.40
C GLU A 33 8.50 4.53 13.43
N VAL A 34 7.19 4.55 13.15
CA VAL A 34 6.22 3.65 13.78
C VAL A 34 6.20 2.27 13.09
N GLY A 35 7.06 2.08 12.10
CA GLY A 35 7.11 0.93 11.22
C GLY A 35 7.54 -0.29 11.99
N CYS A 36 6.58 -1.18 12.19
CA CYS A 36 6.82 -2.48 12.76
C CYS A 36 7.86 -3.18 11.89
N SER A 37 8.90 -3.67 12.55
CA SER A 37 10.08 -4.24 11.91
C SER A 37 9.78 -5.48 11.06
N ASP A 38 8.53 -5.93 11.06
CA ASP A 38 8.04 -7.10 10.35
C ASP A 38 6.85 -6.71 9.46
N SER A 39 7.10 -6.64 8.15
CA SER A 39 6.05 -6.58 7.13
C SER A 39 5.45 -7.98 7.00
N GLY A 40 4.40 -8.25 7.78
CA GLY A 40 3.81 -9.56 7.95
C GLY A 40 3.58 -10.31 6.64
N THR A 41 3.76 -11.61 6.69
CA THR A 41 3.68 -12.50 5.52
C THR A 41 2.46 -13.39 5.64
N TYR A 42 1.68 -13.50 4.56
CA TYR A 42 0.60 -14.48 4.48
C TYR A 42 1.17 -15.86 4.20
N VAL A 43 1.05 -16.77 5.17
CA VAL A 43 1.50 -18.16 5.06
C VAL A 43 0.27 -19.07 5.00
N GLN A 44 0.27 -20.03 4.07
CA GLN A 44 -0.75 -21.06 4.00
C GLN A 44 -0.39 -22.21 4.93
N HIS A 45 -1.16 -22.39 6.01
CA HIS A 45 -1.07 -23.53 6.92
C HIS A 45 -2.37 -24.34 6.83
N ASP A 46 -2.28 -25.67 6.71
CA ASP A 46 -3.43 -26.61 6.82
C ASP A 46 -4.73 -26.15 6.14
N GLY A 47 -4.63 -25.60 4.92
CA GLY A 47 -5.79 -25.17 4.12
C GLY A 47 -6.40 -23.82 4.50
N HIS A 48 -5.73 -23.01 5.32
CA HIS A 48 -6.11 -21.63 5.63
C HIS A 48 -4.92 -20.67 5.46
N VAL A 49 -5.25 -19.41 5.13
CA VAL A 49 -4.27 -18.33 5.02
C VAL A 49 -4.16 -17.68 6.40
N GLU A 50 -2.96 -17.69 6.98
CA GLU A 50 -2.64 -17.00 8.22
C GLU A 50 -1.71 -15.82 7.92
N LEU A 51 -1.99 -14.64 8.48
CA LEU A 51 -1.04 -13.52 8.47
C LEU A 51 -0.08 -13.71 9.64
N VAL A 52 1.16 -14.09 9.34
CA VAL A 52 2.22 -14.27 10.34
C VAL A 52 3.05 -12.99 10.41
N GLY A 53 3.18 -12.45 11.62
CA GLY A 53 3.86 -11.17 11.85
C GLY A 53 3.01 -9.98 11.43
N GLY A 54 3.66 -8.89 11.01
CA GLY A 54 2.93 -7.67 10.61
C GLY A 54 2.76 -6.64 11.71
N CYS A 55 2.31 -5.47 11.26
CA CYS A 55 2.13 -4.30 12.12
C CYS A 55 0.88 -4.32 12.99
N VAL A 56 0.05 -5.36 12.87
CA VAL A 56 -1.29 -5.41 13.43
C VAL A 56 -1.30 -6.46 14.51
N ASP A 57 -1.65 -6.06 15.74
CA ASP A 57 -1.84 -7.00 16.84
C ASP A 57 -3.18 -7.75 16.65
N PRO A 58 -3.19 -9.09 16.71
CA PRO A 58 -4.40 -9.87 16.52
C PRO A 58 -5.45 -9.65 17.62
N ALA A 59 -5.08 -9.11 18.79
CA ALA A 59 -6.02 -8.77 19.86
C ALA A 59 -6.79 -7.46 19.59
N ASP A 60 -6.25 -6.57 18.76
CA ASP A 60 -6.93 -5.35 18.30
C ASP A 60 -7.91 -5.63 17.14
N LEU A 61 -7.85 -6.83 16.55
CA LEU A 61 -8.74 -7.23 15.47
C LEU A 61 -10.06 -7.80 16.03
N PRO A 62 -11.21 -7.39 15.48
CA PRO A 62 -12.48 -8.03 15.83
C PRO A 62 -12.44 -9.51 15.45
N ALA A 63 -13.08 -10.34 16.27
CA ALA A 63 -13.18 -11.77 16.00
C ALA A 63 -13.70 -12.00 14.57
N ALA A 64 -12.95 -12.77 13.80
CA ALA A 64 -13.34 -13.12 12.44
C ALA A 64 -14.71 -13.82 12.46
N PRO A 65 -15.61 -13.49 11.52
CA PRO A 65 -16.89 -14.19 11.45
C PRO A 65 -16.66 -15.69 11.21
N PRO A 66 -17.53 -16.57 11.75
CA PRO A 66 -17.31 -18.02 11.78
C PRO A 66 -17.18 -18.69 10.40
N ASN A 67 -17.48 -17.97 9.33
CA ASN A 67 -17.41 -18.37 7.93
C ASN A 67 -16.42 -17.52 7.10
N ALA A 68 -15.51 -16.77 7.74
CA ALA A 68 -14.44 -16.04 7.05
C ALA A 68 -13.36 -16.94 6.44
N GLN A 69 -13.42 -18.26 6.70
CA GLN A 69 -12.59 -19.26 6.05
C GLN A 69 -12.86 -19.22 4.55
N HIS A 70 -12.01 -18.50 3.81
CA HIS A 70 -12.02 -18.63 2.36
C HIS A 70 -11.63 -20.08 2.04
N PRO A 71 -12.44 -20.82 1.27
CA PRO A 71 -12.08 -22.15 0.84
C PRO A 71 -10.70 -22.11 0.19
N ALA A 72 -9.79 -22.97 0.61
CA ALA A 72 -8.48 -23.09 0.00
C ALA A 72 -8.63 -23.16 -1.52
N ARG A 73 -8.03 -22.21 -2.25
CA ARG A 73 -7.96 -22.30 -3.71
C ARG A 73 -7.19 -23.59 -4.03
N PRO A 74 -7.75 -24.53 -4.81
CA PRO A 74 -7.07 -25.78 -5.10
C PRO A 74 -5.70 -25.49 -5.75
N ALA A 75 -4.64 -26.05 -5.16
CA ALA A 75 -3.26 -25.94 -5.61
C ALA A 75 -3.14 -26.59 -7.00
N GLY A 76 -3.36 -25.81 -8.06
CA GLY A 76 -3.37 -26.30 -9.44
C GLY A 76 -4.24 -25.52 -10.42
N LEU A 77 -5.03 -24.54 -9.97
CA LEU A 77 -5.71 -23.63 -10.90
C LEU A 77 -4.70 -22.55 -11.37
N PRO A 78 -4.40 -22.43 -12.67
CA PRO A 78 -3.50 -21.38 -13.16
C PRO A 78 -4.01 -20.00 -12.71
N ASP A 79 -3.09 -19.16 -12.25
CA ASP A 79 -3.36 -17.76 -11.94
C ASP A 79 -3.94 -17.09 -13.19
N GLY A 80 -5.24 -16.85 -13.17
CA GLY A 80 -5.88 -15.92 -14.09
C GLY A 80 -5.46 -14.52 -13.70
N GLY A 81 -4.23 -14.16 -14.05
CA GLY A 81 -3.65 -12.85 -13.76
C GLY A 81 -4.50 -11.71 -14.33
N PRO A 82 -4.32 -10.47 -13.83
CA PRO A 82 -5.07 -9.29 -14.27
C PRO A 82 -4.64 -8.80 -15.66
N GLU A 83 -4.79 -9.63 -16.69
CA GLU A 83 -4.59 -9.28 -18.12
C GLU A 83 -5.82 -8.55 -18.69
N ARG A 84 -6.38 -7.56 -17.98
CA ARG A 84 -7.42 -6.67 -18.53
C ARG A 84 -7.25 -5.22 -18.07
N TYR A 85 -6.06 -4.65 -18.28
CA TYR A 85 -5.86 -3.21 -18.46
C TYR A 85 -4.98 -2.98 -19.69
N HIS A 86 -5.44 -3.44 -20.86
CA HIS A 86 -4.88 -3.02 -22.14
C HIS A 86 -5.96 -2.19 -22.85
N ALA A 87 -5.78 -0.87 -22.86
CA ALA A 87 -6.61 0.07 -23.59
C ALA A 87 -5.92 0.45 -24.91
N PRO A 88 -6.61 0.37 -26.06
CA PRO A 88 -6.37 1.25 -27.20
C PRO A 88 -7.30 2.49 -27.16
#